data_AF-A0A0C9LYF6-F1
#
_entry.id   AF-A0A0C9LYF6-F1
#
_cell.length_a   1.000
_cell.length_b   1.000
_cell.length_c   1.000
_cell.angle_alpha   90.00
_cell.angle_beta   90.00
_cell.angle_gamma   90.00
#
_symmetry.space_group_name_H-M   'P 1'
#
loop_
_entity.id
_entity.type
_entity.pdbx_description
1 polymer ?
#
loop_
_entity_poly.entity_id
_entity_poly.type
_entity_poly.pdbx_seq_one_letter_code
_entity_poly.pdbx_strand_id
1 'polypeptide(L)'
;MITSPYLLELCEYIARHMRAKEVWPNCTGADIAKAADNEDQVISWYYDALVYFKEDRWYASLDDVEDPQENMTVNIRTKGRVDIYWFLNGEWKHAGSMDY
;
A
#
# COMPACT_ATOMS: atom_id res chain seq x y z
N MET A 1 8.16 -20.27 0.69
CA MET A 1 9.35 -19.49 1.08
C MET A 1 9.53 -18.41 0.02
N ILE A 2 9.45 -17.14 0.42
CA ILE A 2 9.55 -16.01 -0.51
C ILE A 2 11.00 -15.86 -0.97
N THR A 3 11.26 -16.06 -2.26
CA THR A 3 12.61 -15.98 -2.85
C THR A 3 12.70 -15.13 -4.09
N SER A 4 11.56 -14.67 -4.63
CA SER A 4 11.51 -13.77 -5.77
C SER A 4 12.23 -12.46 -5.44
N PRO A 5 13.20 -12.01 -6.27
CA PRO A 5 13.90 -10.74 -6.04
C PRO A 5 12.94 -9.57 -5.86
N TYR A 6 11.88 -9.50 -6.66
CA TYR A 6 10.85 -8.48 -6.55
C TYR A 6 10.16 -8.51 -5.18
N LEU A 7 9.74 -9.69 -4.70
CA LEU A 7 9.08 -9.81 -3.40
C LEU A 7 10.04 -9.49 -2.24
N LEU A 8 11.33 -9.77 -2.38
CA LEU A 8 12.34 -9.40 -1.37
C LEU A 8 12.53 -7.88 -1.27
N GLU A 9 12.45 -7.16 -2.39
CA GLU A 9 12.44 -5.69 -2.39
C GLU A 9 11.20 -5.15 -1.66
N LEU A 10 10.02 -5.72 -1.93
CA LEU A 10 8.80 -5.36 -1.19
C LEU A 10 8.93 -5.64 0.30
N CYS A 11 9.55 -6.77 0.67
CA CYS A 11 9.78 -7.12 2.07
C CYS A 11 10.65 -6.09 2.80
N GLU A 12 11.69 -5.55 2.15
CA GLU A 12 12.51 -4.48 2.77
C GLU A 12 11.71 -3.18 2.94
N TYR A 13 10.85 -2.86 1.97
CA TYR A 13 9.96 -1.71 2.08
C TYR A 13 8.94 -1.87 3.23
N ILE A 14 8.37 -3.07 3.39
CA ILE A 14 7.49 -3.41 4.52
C ILE A 14 8.25 -3.30 5.84
N ALA A 15 9.50 -3.75 5.89
CA ALA A 15 10.33 -3.61 7.08
C ALA A 15 10.53 -2.12 7.45
N ARG A 16 10.78 -1.24 6.48
CA ARG A 16 10.81 0.23 6.70
C ARG A 16 9.51 0.73 7.32
N HIS A 17 8.35 0.28 6.84
CA HIS A 17 7.04 0.63 7.38
C HIS A 17 6.85 0.13 8.83
N MET A 18 7.20 -1.12 9.13
CA MET A 18 7.11 -1.68 10.48
C MET A 18 7.99 -0.94 11.49
N ARG A 19 9.19 -0.52 11.06
CA ARG A 19 10.09 0.31 11.86
C ARG A 19 9.51 1.70 12.09
N ALA A 20 8.97 2.33 11.04
CA ALA A 20 8.37 3.66 11.13
C ALA A 20 7.14 3.73 12.06
N LYS A 21 6.43 2.61 12.22
CA LYS A 21 5.30 2.48 13.15
C LYS A 21 5.68 1.95 14.53
N GLU A 22 6.96 1.67 14.77
CA GLU A 22 7.49 1.07 16.00
C GLU A 22 6.88 -0.29 16.37
N VAL A 23 6.21 -0.97 15.42
CA VAL A 23 5.59 -2.28 15.63
C VAL A 23 6.65 -3.37 15.75
N TRP A 24 7.67 -3.30 14.88
CA TRP A 24 8.84 -4.18 14.93
C TRP A 24 10.11 -3.39 14.59
N PRO A 25 10.66 -2.63 15.56
CA PRO A 25 11.67 -1.60 15.30
C PRO A 25 12.99 -2.08 14.67
N ASN A 26 13.29 -3.38 14.78
CA ASN A 26 14.55 -3.97 14.31
C ASN A 26 14.37 -5.02 13.21
N CYS A 27 13.17 -5.16 12.62
CA CYS A 27 12.98 -6.14 11.55
C CYS A 27 13.72 -5.73 10.28
N THR A 28 14.15 -6.72 9.51
CA THR A 28 14.71 -6.61 8.16
C THR A 28 13.73 -7.17 7.13
N GLY A 29 13.95 -6.92 5.83
CA GLY A 29 13.18 -7.57 4.77
C GLY A 29 13.25 -9.10 4.83
N ALA A 30 14.37 -9.68 5.29
CA ALA A 30 14.49 -11.12 5.49
C ALA A 30 13.55 -11.64 6.59
N ASP A 31 13.35 -10.87 7.66
CA ASP A 31 12.40 -11.22 8.72
C ASP A 31 10.96 -11.18 8.21
N ILE A 32 10.61 -10.18 7.38
CA ILE A 32 9.31 -10.11 6.72
C ILE A 32 9.09 -11.29 5.77
N ALA A 33 10.06 -11.61 4.92
CA ALA A 33 9.99 -12.73 3.99
C ALA A 33 9.81 -14.09 4.69
N LYS A 34 10.34 -14.22 5.91
CA LYS A 34 10.18 -15.41 6.75
C LYS A 34 8.85 -15.43 7.50
N ALA A 35 8.35 -14.26 7.90
CA ALA A 35 7.07 -14.11 8.60
C ALA A 35 5.86 -14.26 7.67
N ALA A 36 6.02 -13.98 6.38
CA ALA A 36 4.94 -14.08 5.41
C ALA A 36 4.56 -15.53 5.10
N ASP A 37 3.26 -15.83 5.13
CA ASP A 37 2.68 -17.12 4.78
C ASP A 37 2.79 -17.40 3.27
N ASN A 38 2.57 -16.37 2.44
CA ASN A 38 2.54 -16.46 0.98
C ASN A 38 2.83 -15.08 0.32
N GLU A 39 2.86 -15.07 -1.02
CA GLU A 39 3.16 -13.87 -1.81
C GLU A 39 2.07 -12.81 -1.68
N ASP A 40 0.80 -13.22 -1.60
CA ASP A 40 -0.35 -12.31 -1.45
C ASP A 40 -0.28 -11.52 -0.14
N GLN A 41 0.21 -12.14 0.94
CA GLN A 41 0.40 -11.47 2.22
C GLN A 41 1.51 -10.40 2.14
N VAL A 42 2.59 -10.65 1.39
CA VAL A 42 3.62 -9.65 1.11
C VAL A 42 3.04 -8.47 0.34
N ILE A 43 2.29 -8.73 -0.75
CA ILE A 43 1.66 -7.67 -1.56
C ILE A 43 0.68 -6.85 -0.72
N SER A 44 -0.10 -7.52 0.13
CA SER A 44 -1.02 -6.87 1.04
C SER A 44 -0.31 -5.94 2.01
N TRP A 45 0.74 -6.41 2.71
CA TRP A 45 1.50 -5.55 3.63
C TRP A 45 2.24 -4.41 2.93
N TYR A 46 2.67 -4.62 1.69
CA TYR A 46 3.29 -3.58 0.88
C TYR A 46 2.31 -2.43 0.59
N TYR A 47 1.07 -2.73 0.22
CA TYR A 47 0.04 -1.71 0.04
C TYR A 47 -0.30 -0.98 1.35
N ASP A 48 -0.27 -1.67 2.51
CA ASP A 48 -0.40 -0.99 3.80
C ASP A 48 0.75 0.01 4.04
N ALA A 49 1.96 -0.32 3.60
CA ALA A 49 3.12 0.56 3.67
C ALA A 49 2.99 1.79 2.75
N LEU A 50 2.52 1.60 1.51
CA LEU A 50 2.27 2.71 0.57
C LEU A 50 1.26 3.71 1.14
N VAL A 51 0.16 3.22 1.72
CA VAL A 51 -0.87 4.05 2.37
C VAL A 51 -0.28 4.84 3.54
N TYR A 52 0.54 4.19 4.38
CA TYR A 52 1.15 4.85 5.53
C TYR A 52 2.06 6.01 5.12
N PHE A 53 2.86 5.82 4.06
CA PHE A 53 3.76 6.86 3.56
C PHE A 53 3.09 7.84 2.56
N LYS A 54 1.82 7.62 2.19
CA LYS A 54 1.10 8.33 1.11
C LYS A 54 1.88 8.31 -0.22
N GLU A 55 2.65 7.25 -0.48
CA GLU A 55 3.46 7.10 -1.70
C GLU A 55 2.59 6.58 -2.87
N ASP A 56 2.95 6.92 -4.12
CA ASP A 56 2.25 6.51 -5.35
C ASP A 56 0.72 6.75 -5.34
N ARG A 57 0.28 7.78 -4.62
CA ARG A 57 -1.12 8.18 -4.48
C ARG A 57 -1.99 7.09 -3.83
N TRP A 58 -1.42 6.38 -2.87
CA TRP A 58 -2.15 5.44 -2.02
C TRP A 58 -2.62 6.11 -0.72
N TYR A 59 -3.89 5.91 -0.38
CA TYR A 59 -4.52 6.51 0.79
C TYR A 59 -5.48 5.52 1.46
N ALA A 60 -5.81 5.76 2.74
CA ALA A 60 -6.80 4.96 3.46
C ALA A 60 -8.24 5.39 3.14
N SER A 61 -8.42 6.67 2.79
CA SER A 61 -9.68 7.27 2.40
C SER A 61 -9.47 8.44 1.43
N LEU A 62 -10.55 8.88 0.76
CA LEU A 62 -10.51 10.07 -0.09
C LEU A 62 -10.29 11.36 0.71
N ASP A 63 -10.63 11.35 2.00
CA ASP A 63 -10.45 12.50 2.90
C ASP A 63 -8.98 12.73 3.26
N ASP A 64 -8.12 11.72 3.08
CA ASP A 64 -6.67 11.83 3.31
C ASP A 64 -5.91 12.52 2.16
N VAL A 65 -6.60 12.79 1.04
CA VAL A 65 -6.06 13.44 -0.15
C VAL A 65 -6.13 14.95 0.00
N GLU A 66 -4.99 15.56 0.26
CA GLU A 66 -4.85 17.01 0.37
C GLU A 66 -4.75 17.65 -1.03
N ASP A 67 -5.49 18.75 -1.25
CA ASP A 67 -5.50 19.55 -2.47
C ASP A 67 -5.65 18.76 -3.79
N PRO A 68 -6.74 18.00 -3.99
CA PRO A 68 -6.93 17.17 -5.17
C PRO A 68 -6.94 17.99 -6.47
N GLN A 69 -6.23 17.49 -7.47
CA GLN A 69 -6.07 18.13 -8.78
C GLN A 69 -6.97 17.47 -9.82
N GLU A 70 -7.45 18.24 -10.79
CA GLU A 70 -8.24 17.69 -11.90
C GLU A 70 -7.47 16.59 -12.64
N ASN A 71 -8.14 15.48 -12.94
CA ASN A 71 -7.59 14.24 -13.49
C ASN A 71 -6.60 13.50 -12.57
N MET A 72 -6.59 13.80 -11.27
CA MET A 72 -5.83 13.02 -10.29
C MET A 72 -6.47 11.64 -10.11
N THR A 73 -5.66 10.59 -10.31
CA THR A 73 -6.01 9.21 -9.96
C THR A 73 -5.40 8.84 -8.62
N VAL A 74 -6.20 8.26 -7.72
CA VAL A 74 -5.75 7.75 -6.41
C VAL A 74 -6.17 6.30 -6.19
N ASN A 75 -5.42 5.60 -5.36
CA ASN A 75 -5.71 4.24 -4.90
C ASN A 75 -6.14 4.28 -3.45
N ILE A 76 -7.37 3.86 -3.16
CA ILE A 76 -7.93 3.80 -1.81
C ILE A 76 -7.88 2.36 -1.32
N ARG A 77 -7.05 2.12 -0.31
CA ARG A 77 -6.91 0.82 0.32
C ARG A 77 -8.07 0.58 1.27
N THR A 78 -8.84 -0.48 1.01
CA THR A 78 -9.82 -1.04 1.93
C THR A 78 -9.46 -2.48 2.26
N LYS A 79 -10.13 -3.09 3.24
CA LYS A 79 -9.79 -4.46 3.65
C LYS A 79 -10.08 -5.46 2.52
N GLY A 80 -9.03 -6.02 1.92
CA GLY A 80 -9.09 -7.03 0.86
C GLY A 80 -9.40 -6.47 -0.54
N ARG A 81 -9.37 -5.14 -0.70
CA ARG A 81 -9.71 -4.48 -1.96
C ARG A 81 -9.04 -3.12 -2.08
N VAL A 82 -8.65 -2.76 -3.29
CA VAL A 82 -8.21 -1.41 -3.65
C VAL A 82 -9.26 -0.80 -4.58
N ASP A 83 -9.76 0.37 -4.24
CA ASP A 83 -10.66 1.15 -5.09
C ASP A 83 -9.88 2.28 -5.77
N ILE A 84 -10.08 2.45 -7.06
CA ILE A 84 -9.44 3.49 -7.86
C ILE A 84 -10.45 4.61 -8.07
N TYR A 85 -10.02 5.86 -7.83
CA TYR A 85 -10.86 7.05 -8.03
C TYR A 85 -10.16 8.07 -8.93
N TRP A 86 -10.96 8.79 -9.71
CA TRP A 86 -10.54 9.96 -10.48
C TRP A 86 -11.17 11.22 -9.91
N PHE A 87 -10.40 12.29 -9.76
CA PHE A 87 -10.94 13.60 -9.43
C PHE A 87 -11.33 14.32 -10.73
N LEU A 88 -12.64 14.46 -10.97
CA LEU A 88 -13.20 15.05 -12.17
C LEU A 88 -14.27 16.08 -11.83
N ASN A 89 -14.14 17.28 -12.39
CA ASN A 89 -15.03 18.42 -12.16
C ASN A 89 -15.25 18.74 -10.67
N GLY A 90 -14.18 18.66 -9.87
CA GLY A 90 -14.25 18.93 -8.43
C GLY A 90 -14.85 17.81 -7.57
N GLU A 91 -15.09 16.63 -8.15
CA GLU A 91 -15.66 15.48 -7.43
C GLU A 91 -14.86 14.20 -7.66
N TRP A 92 -14.78 13.34 -6.64
CA TRP A 92 -14.26 11.99 -6.80
C TRP A 92 -15.26 11.08 -7.53
N LYS A 93 -14.80 10.40 -8.57
CA LYS A 93 -15.55 9.40 -9.34
C LYS A 93 -14.87 8.05 -9.22
N HIS A 94 -15.63 7.02 -8.86
CA HIS A 94 -15.13 5.65 -8.83
C HIS A 94 -14.80 5.19 -10.24
N ALA A 95 -13.58 4.68 -10.43
CA ALA A 95 -13.03 4.27 -11.72
C ALA A 95 -12.82 2.74 -11.81
N GLY A 96 -12.70 2.05 -10.68
CA GLY A 96 -12.55 0.60 -10.66
C GLY A 96 -12.20 0.05 -9.29
N SER A 97 -12.18 -1.27 -9.17
CA SER A 97 -11.80 -1.98 -7.96
C SER A 97 -10.96 -3.21 -8.32
N MET A 98 -10.02 -3.55 -7.44
CA MET A 98 -9.20 -4.75 -7.54
C MET A 98 -9.16 -5.46 -6.18
N ASP A 99 -9.61 -6.71 -6.16
CA ASP A 99 -9.53 -7.59 -4.99
C ASP A 99 -8.16 -8.29 -4.94
N TYR A 100 -7.66 -8.60 -3.74
CA TYR A 100 -6.41 -9.32 -3.51
C TYR A 100 -6.44 -10.10 -2.19
#